data_AF-A0A523S0B3-F1
#
_entry.id   AF-A0A523S0B3-F1
#
_cell.length_a   1.000
_cell.length_b   1.000
_cell.length_c   1.000
_cell.angle_alpha   90.00
_cell.angle_beta   90.00
_cell.angle_gamma   90.00
#
_symmetry.space_group_name_H-M   'P 1'
#
loop_
_entity.id
_entity.type
_entity.pdbx_description
1 polymer ?
#
loop_
_entity_poly.entity_id
_entity_poly.type
_entity_poly.pdbx_seq_one_letter_code
_entity_poly.pdbx_strand_id
1 'polypeptide(L)'
;MISSDRTQNAIVAFTIIAAIVSSLFLAGNTQYYSGSYALAGRMEVEIVKTTVSNIDPTNTSVFPHIAFTFNMHTDAETEGNVRLGFLGANVYLNGDQLSYTPLAYTVPWDRQPLYPNYDENYTLGSTTISLDRDTVLLANSTGQWHWEVTFRYYFTTFEEADSITWRFIFFNWTGSTTIL
;
A
#
# COMPACT_ATOMS: atom_id res chain seq x y z
N MET A 1 -32.78 50.48 -9.88
CA MET A 1 -34.20 50.16 -9.65
C MET A 1 -34.32 48.68 -9.37
N ILE A 2 -34.47 48.28 -8.11
CA ILE A 2 -34.99 46.96 -7.76
C ILE A 2 -36.49 47.08 -8.03
N SER A 3 -36.98 46.43 -9.08
CA SER A 3 -38.40 46.51 -9.44
C SER A 3 -39.22 45.85 -8.32
N SER A 4 -40.36 46.45 -8.00
CA SER A 4 -41.24 46.10 -6.88
C SER A 4 -42.08 44.84 -7.13
N ASP A 5 -41.72 44.00 -8.09
CA ASP A 5 -42.45 42.78 -8.38
C ASP A 5 -41.89 41.64 -7.52
N ARG A 6 -42.71 41.18 -6.56
CA ARG A 6 -42.41 40.03 -5.68
C ARG A 6 -41.83 38.82 -6.44
N THR A 7 -42.25 38.64 -7.70
CA THR A 7 -41.77 37.59 -8.60
C THR A 7 -40.30 37.76 -9.03
N GLN A 8 -39.81 38.98 -9.30
CA GLN A 8 -38.41 39.19 -9.65
C GLN A 8 -37.48 38.96 -8.44
N ASN A 9 -37.89 39.40 -7.25
CA ASN A 9 -37.15 39.13 -6.02
C ASN A 9 -37.08 37.63 -5.71
N ALA A 10 -38.15 36.88 -6.01
CA ALA A 10 -38.16 35.42 -5.87
C ALA A 10 -37.18 34.76 -6.87
N ILE A 11 -37.17 35.18 -8.14
CA ILE A 11 -36.23 34.66 -9.15
C ILE A 11 -34.78 34.91 -8.70
N VAL A 12 -34.45 36.12 -8.26
CA VAL A 12 -33.11 36.47 -7.76
C VAL A 12 -32.72 35.57 -6.57
N ALA A 13 -33.63 35.36 -5.62
CA ALA A 13 -33.38 34.47 -4.48
C ALA A 13 -33.12 33.02 -4.91
N PHE A 14 -33.90 32.48 -5.86
CA PHE A 14 -33.69 31.14 -6.41
C PHE A 14 -32.34 31.02 -7.13
N THR A 15 -31.93 32.03 -7.90
CA THR A 15 -30.63 32.02 -8.58
C THR A 15 -29.48 32.02 -7.58
N ILE A 16 -29.58 32.78 -6.48
CA ILE A 16 -28.56 32.79 -5.42
C ILE A 16 -28.49 31.42 -4.73
N ILE A 17 -29.62 30.81 -4.38
CA ILE A 17 -29.66 29.48 -3.76
C ILE A 17 -29.06 28.43 -4.70
N ALA A 18 -29.44 28.44 -5.98
CA ALA A 18 -28.87 27.54 -6.97
C ALA A 18 -27.34 27.72 -7.10
N ALA A 19 -26.86 28.97 -7.14
CA ALA A 19 -25.43 29.26 -7.21
C ALA A 19 -24.67 28.75 -5.97
N ILE A 20 -25.22 28.95 -4.76
CA ILE A 20 -24.61 28.45 -3.51
C ILE A 20 -24.55 26.93 -3.52
N VAL A 21 -25.67 26.26 -3.82
CA VAL A 21 -25.75 24.80 -3.85
C VAL A 21 -24.78 24.23 -4.88
N SER A 22 -24.76 24.76 -6.11
CA SER A 22 -23.81 24.34 -7.14
C SER A 22 -22.35 24.58 -6.74
N SER A 23 -22.05 25.68 -6.05
CA SER A 23 -20.69 25.97 -5.57
C SER A 23 -20.26 24.99 -4.48
N LEU A 24 -21.16 24.62 -3.57
CA LEU A 24 -20.89 23.61 -2.54
C LEU A 24 -20.62 22.23 -3.16
N PHE A 25 -21.42 21.82 -4.15
CA PHE A 25 -21.18 20.57 -4.87
C PHE A 25 -19.85 20.59 -5.63
N LEU A 26 -19.52 21.70 -6.29
CA LEU A 26 -18.27 21.83 -7.02
C LEU A 26 -17.05 21.78 -6.08
N ALA A 27 -17.11 22.50 -4.96
CA ALA A 27 -16.06 22.50 -3.95
C ALA A 27 -15.88 21.11 -3.33
N GLY A 28 -16.97 20.43 -2.97
CA GLY A 28 -16.94 19.09 -2.42
C GLY A 28 -16.36 18.06 -3.39
N ASN A 29 -16.78 18.09 -4.66
CA ASN A 29 -16.20 17.22 -5.68
C ASN A 29 -14.71 17.49 -5.86
N THR A 30 -14.31 18.76 -5.98
CA THR A 30 -12.89 19.13 -6.14
C THR A 30 -12.04 18.63 -4.98
N GLN A 31 -12.53 18.78 -3.74
CA GLN A 31 -11.86 18.26 -2.55
C GLN A 31 -11.75 16.74 -2.59
N TYR A 32 -12.81 16.03 -2.99
CA TYR A 32 -12.80 14.57 -3.11
C TYR A 32 -11.81 14.06 -4.16
N TYR A 33 -11.78 14.67 -5.35
CA TYR A 33 -10.79 14.33 -6.38
C TYR A 33 -9.36 14.60 -5.90
N SER A 34 -9.13 15.79 -5.32
CA SER A 34 -7.83 16.15 -4.76
C SER A 34 -7.41 15.19 -3.65
N GLY A 35 -8.35 14.76 -2.80
CA GLY A 35 -8.08 13.84 -1.71
C GLY A 35 -7.74 12.45 -2.18
N SER A 36 -8.40 11.93 -3.23
CA SER A 36 -8.00 10.67 -3.87
C SER A 36 -6.54 10.72 -4.35
N TYR A 37 -6.14 11.78 -5.03
CA TYR A 37 -4.75 11.89 -5.49
C TYR A 37 -3.76 12.13 -4.34
N ALA A 38 -4.17 12.81 -3.26
CA ALA A 38 -3.34 13.00 -2.07
C ALA A 38 -3.08 11.67 -1.34
N LEU A 39 -4.13 10.89 -1.07
CA LEU A 39 -4.04 9.56 -0.43
C LEU A 39 -3.10 8.62 -1.21
N ALA A 40 -3.19 8.64 -2.53
CA ALA A 40 -2.34 7.82 -3.39
C ALA A 40 -0.91 8.37 -3.53
N GLY A 41 -0.78 9.69 -3.66
CA GLY A 41 0.47 10.37 -3.95
C GLY A 41 1.40 10.52 -2.76
N ARG A 42 0.85 10.51 -1.54
CA ARG A 42 1.58 10.64 -0.27
C ARG A 42 1.62 9.34 0.53
N MET A 43 1.49 8.21 -0.15
CA MET A 43 1.67 6.91 0.48
C MET A 43 3.17 6.67 0.69
N GLU A 44 3.56 6.55 1.95
CA GLU A 44 4.89 6.16 2.38
C GLU A 44 4.87 4.68 2.79
N VAL A 45 6.00 4.01 2.58
CA VAL A 45 6.14 2.60 2.91
C VAL A 45 7.46 2.39 3.63
N GLU A 46 7.39 1.71 4.76
CA GLU A 46 8.55 1.38 5.59
C GLU A 46 8.63 -0.12 5.82
N ILE A 47 9.84 -0.65 5.88
CA ILE A 47 10.06 -2.02 6.35
C ILE A 47 10.12 -2.02 7.88
N VAL A 48 9.18 -2.71 8.51
CA VAL A 48 9.08 -2.77 9.98
C VAL A 48 9.89 -3.94 10.51
N LYS A 49 9.76 -5.10 9.86
CA LYS A 49 10.33 -6.35 10.35
C LYS A 49 10.59 -7.34 9.24
N THR A 50 11.72 -8.03 9.34
CA THR A 50 11.99 -9.27 8.61
C THR A 50 12.02 -10.43 9.59
N THR A 51 11.23 -11.46 9.34
CA THR A 51 11.14 -12.68 10.15
C THR A 51 11.54 -13.87 9.32
N VAL A 52 12.39 -14.73 9.88
CA VAL A 52 12.74 -16.02 9.27
C VAL A 52 12.45 -17.11 10.30
N SER A 53 11.75 -18.17 9.92
CA SER A 53 11.42 -19.28 10.82
C SER A 53 11.61 -20.64 10.15
N ASN A 54 11.44 -21.72 10.91
CA ASN A 54 11.61 -23.10 10.44
C ASN A 54 13.01 -23.36 9.86
N ILE A 55 14.05 -22.84 10.51
CA ILE A 55 15.43 -23.04 10.07
C ILE A 55 15.99 -24.31 10.73
N ASP A 56 15.98 -25.42 10.00
CA ASP A 56 16.60 -26.67 10.43
C ASP A 56 17.61 -27.17 9.37
N PRO A 57 18.93 -27.00 9.61
CA PRO A 57 19.95 -27.47 8.67
C PRO A 57 20.06 -29.00 8.64
N THR A 58 19.58 -29.70 9.68
CA THR A 58 19.69 -31.17 9.81
C THR A 58 18.53 -31.91 9.15
N ASN A 59 17.41 -31.22 8.89
CA ASN A 59 16.22 -31.79 8.29
C ASN A 59 15.97 -31.22 6.89
N THR A 60 16.21 -32.04 5.87
CA THR A 60 16.02 -31.66 4.46
C THR A 60 14.55 -31.51 4.06
N SER A 61 13.61 -31.98 4.89
CA SER A 61 12.17 -31.88 4.64
C SER A 61 11.55 -30.61 5.24
N VAL A 62 12.32 -29.83 6.02
CA VAL A 62 11.89 -28.55 6.58
C VAL A 62 12.45 -27.43 5.73
N PHE A 63 11.55 -26.55 5.29
CA PHE A 63 11.87 -25.38 4.48
C PHE A 63 11.70 -24.11 5.31
N PRO A 64 12.70 -23.21 5.30
CA PRO A 64 12.58 -21.92 5.96
C PRO A 64 11.37 -21.14 5.46
N HIS A 65 10.69 -20.47 6.38
CA HIS A 65 9.65 -19.50 6.09
C HIS A 65 10.22 -18.09 6.23
N ILE A 66 10.01 -17.24 5.24
CA ILE A 66 10.48 -15.85 5.24
C ILE A 66 9.26 -14.95 5.19
N ALA A 67 9.23 -13.95 6.07
CA ALA A 67 8.17 -12.95 6.10
C ALA A 67 8.73 -11.53 6.25
N PHE A 68 8.15 -10.60 5.51
CA PHE A 68 8.45 -9.17 5.56
C PHE A 68 7.18 -8.41 5.95
N THR A 69 7.27 -7.63 7.01
CA THR A 69 6.21 -6.72 7.45
C THR A 69 6.54 -5.31 7.00
N PHE A 70 5.65 -4.74 6.20
CA PHE A 70 5.72 -3.36 5.74
C PHE A 70 4.64 -2.55 6.43
N ASN A 71 4.99 -1.35 6.88
CA ASN A 71 4.04 -0.33 7.26
C ASN A 71 3.73 0.50 6.02
N MET A 72 2.45 0.72 5.75
CA MET A 72 1.99 1.61 4.71
C MET A 72 1.20 2.72 5.38
N HIS A 73 1.66 3.96 5.24
CA HIS A 73 1.02 5.09 5.88
C HIS A 73 0.93 6.31 4.96
N THR A 74 0.00 7.21 5.26
CA THR A 74 -0.12 8.50 4.56
C THR A 74 -0.51 9.59 5.53
N ASP A 75 0.03 10.79 5.34
CA ASP A 75 -0.31 12.00 6.11
C ASP A 75 -1.53 12.76 5.52
N ALA A 76 -2.18 12.21 4.49
CA ALA A 76 -3.28 12.88 3.83
C ALA A 76 -4.49 13.00 4.77
N GLU A 77 -4.93 14.23 5.03
CA GLU A 77 -6.05 14.54 5.92
C GLU A 77 -7.42 14.53 5.21
N THR A 78 -7.41 14.47 3.88
CA THR A 78 -8.61 14.58 3.05
C THR A 78 -9.12 13.24 2.58
N GLU A 79 -10.44 13.05 2.60
CA GLU A 79 -11.10 11.87 2.05
C GLU A 79 -10.99 11.78 0.52
N GLY A 80 -11.07 10.56 0.02
CA GLY A 80 -11.07 10.26 -1.41
C GLY A 80 -11.50 8.82 -1.69
N ASN A 81 -11.37 8.40 -2.94
CA ASN A 81 -11.59 7.03 -3.38
C ASN A 81 -10.30 6.43 -3.92
N VAL A 82 -9.56 5.78 -3.02
CA VAL A 82 -8.37 5.02 -3.38
C VAL A 82 -8.44 3.67 -2.73
N ARG A 83 -8.09 2.63 -3.50
CA ARG A 83 -8.06 1.25 -3.02
C ARG A 83 -6.70 0.63 -3.27
N LEU A 84 -6.04 0.16 -2.21
CA LEU A 84 -4.82 -0.63 -2.27
C LEU A 84 -5.18 -2.07 -2.61
N GLY A 85 -4.82 -2.56 -3.81
CA GLY A 85 -5.29 -3.86 -4.28
C GLY A 85 -4.32 -5.01 -4.07
N PHE A 86 -3.02 -4.75 -4.19
CA PHE A 86 -1.99 -5.79 -4.17
C PHE A 86 -0.66 -5.25 -3.69
N LEU A 87 0.07 -6.12 -3.00
CA LEU A 87 1.43 -5.94 -2.53
C LEU A 87 2.28 -7.11 -3.03
N GLY A 88 3.53 -6.85 -3.39
CA GLY A 88 4.48 -7.89 -3.72
C GLY A 88 5.92 -7.46 -3.47
N ALA A 89 6.82 -8.43 -3.37
CA ALA A 89 8.24 -8.17 -3.16
C ALA A 89 9.08 -9.14 -3.99
N ASN A 90 10.11 -8.62 -4.65
CA ASN A 90 11.23 -9.40 -5.14
C ASN A 90 12.40 -9.20 -4.18
N VAL A 91 13.04 -10.29 -3.76
CA VAL A 91 14.01 -10.27 -2.67
C VAL A 91 15.31 -10.90 -3.10
N TYR A 92 16.42 -10.25 -2.76
CA TYR A 92 17.76 -10.80 -2.77
C TYR A 92 18.24 -10.95 -1.33
N LEU A 93 18.92 -12.06 -1.04
CA LEU A 93 19.57 -12.34 0.24
C LEU A 93 21.06 -12.54 -0.01
N ASN A 94 21.89 -11.66 0.56
CA ASN A 94 23.34 -11.67 0.39
C ASN A 94 23.80 -11.70 -1.09
N GLY A 95 23.03 -11.07 -1.99
CA GLY A 95 23.28 -11.02 -3.43
C GLY A 95 22.63 -12.14 -4.25
N ASP A 96 22.06 -13.16 -3.61
CA ASP A 96 21.34 -14.25 -4.29
C ASP A 96 19.84 -13.93 -4.37
N GLN A 97 19.27 -14.02 -5.56
CA GLN A 97 17.84 -13.77 -5.77
C GLN A 97 17.00 -14.95 -5.28
N LEU A 98 16.04 -14.69 -4.38
CA LEU A 98 15.04 -15.67 -3.93
C LEU A 98 13.91 -15.77 -4.96
N SER A 99 14.23 -16.29 -6.14
CA SER A 99 13.37 -16.24 -7.32
C SER A 99 12.15 -17.15 -7.23
N TYR A 100 12.20 -18.15 -6.35
CA TYR A 100 11.18 -19.18 -6.23
C TYR A 100 10.35 -19.06 -4.96
N THR A 101 10.56 -18.00 -4.18
CA THR A 101 9.83 -17.68 -2.97
C THR A 101 8.91 -16.48 -3.25
N PRO A 102 7.69 -16.70 -3.79
CA PRO A 102 6.81 -15.61 -4.15
C PRO A 102 6.32 -14.90 -2.90
N LEU A 103 6.66 -13.62 -2.77
CA LEU A 103 6.15 -12.74 -1.72
C LEU A 103 5.11 -11.83 -2.35
N ALA A 104 3.84 -12.20 -2.18
CA ALA A 104 2.71 -11.50 -2.75
C ALA A 104 1.51 -11.56 -1.79
N TYR A 105 0.74 -10.48 -1.76
CA TYR A 105 -0.46 -10.38 -0.93
C TYR A 105 -1.52 -9.56 -1.66
N THR A 106 -2.66 -10.19 -1.94
CA THR A 106 -3.84 -9.50 -2.45
C THR A 106 -4.63 -8.98 -1.26
N VAL A 107 -4.84 -7.67 -1.20
CA VAL A 107 -5.54 -7.05 -0.08
C VAL A 107 -7.03 -7.39 -0.17
N PRO A 108 -7.65 -7.95 0.89
CA PRO A 108 -9.08 -8.22 0.93
C PRO A 108 -9.90 -6.96 0.71
N TRP A 109 -11.04 -7.07 0.01
CA TRP A 109 -11.84 -5.93 -0.46
C TRP A 109 -12.21 -4.92 0.64
N ASP A 110 -12.50 -5.41 1.84
CA ASP A 110 -12.85 -4.65 3.04
C ASP A 110 -11.67 -3.84 3.61
N ARG A 111 -10.43 -4.23 3.31
CA ARG A 111 -9.20 -3.55 3.74
C ARG A 111 -8.53 -2.73 2.64
N GLN A 112 -9.07 -2.74 1.43
CA GLN A 112 -8.50 -1.95 0.32
C GLN A 112 -8.68 -0.44 0.47
N PRO A 113 -9.82 0.10 0.96
CA PRO A 113 -10.03 1.54 1.02
C PRO A 113 -8.98 2.25 1.86
N LEU A 114 -8.34 3.26 1.27
CA LEU A 114 -7.49 4.18 2.02
C LEU A 114 -8.36 5.26 2.65
N TYR A 115 -8.05 5.60 3.89
CA TYR A 115 -8.72 6.63 4.68
C TYR A 115 -7.72 7.70 5.12
N PRO A 116 -8.17 8.88 5.55
CA PRO A 116 -7.27 9.91 6.06
C PRO A 116 -6.40 9.41 7.22
N ASN A 117 -5.12 9.75 7.20
CA ASN A 117 -4.12 9.24 8.16
C ASN A 117 -4.04 7.70 8.18
N TYR A 118 -4.18 7.06 7.02
CA TYR A 118 -4.00 5.62 6.87
C TYR A 118 -2.66 5.19 7.48
N ASP A 119 -2.67 4.13 8.29
CA ASP A 119 -1.48 3.55 8.92
C ASP A 119 -1.76 2.07 9.21
N GLU A 120 -1.33 1.19 8.30
CA GLU A 120 -1.53 -0.25 8.45
C GLU A 120 -0.28 -1.07 8.14
N ASN A 121 -0.16 -2.19 8.86
CA ASN A 121 0.89 -3.17 8.64
C ASN A 121 0.40 -4.33 7.76
N TYR A 122 1.22 -4.69 6.78
CA TYR A 122 1.02 -5.82 5.90
C TYR A 122 2.21 -6.77 5.96
N THR A 123 1.94 -8.05 6.16
CA THR A 123 2.98 -9.08 6.19
C THR A 123 2.89 -9.96 4.95
N LEU A 124 3.96 -9.96 4.17
CA LEU A 124 4.14 -10.84 3.02
C LEU A 124 5.05 -11.98 3.47
N GLY A 125 4.53 -13.19 3.50
CA GLY A 125 5.28 -14.36 3.96
C GLY A 125 5.14 -15.53 3.00
N SER A 126 6.22 -16.28 2.84
CA SER A 126 6.22 -17.48 2.03
C SER A 126 7.26 -18.48 2.52
N THR A 127 6.95 -19.76 2.35
CA THR A 127 7.88 -20.84 2.63
C THR A 127 8.76 -21.05 1.41
N THR A 128 10.07 -21.04 1.62
CA THR A 128 11.06 -21.30 0.58
C THR A 128 10.86 -22.69 -0.04
N ILE A 129 11.33 -22.86 -1.26
CA ILE A 129 11.44 -24.18 -1.88
C ILE A 129 12.91 -24.63 -1.91
N SER A 130 13.17 -25.85 -2.37
CA SER A 130 14.50 -26.47 -2.34
C SER A 130 15.61 -25.63 -2.96
N LEU A 131 15.32 -24.83 -3.99
CA LEU A 131 16.31 -23.98 -4.66
C LEU A 131 16.74 -22.76 -3.83
N ASP A 132 15.84 -22.17 -3.05
CA ASP A 132 16.11 -20.97 -2.23
C ASP A 132 16.52 -21.33 -0.79
N ARG A 133 16.29 -22.58 -0.36
CA ARG A 133 16.58 -23.07 0.99
C ARG A 133 18.05 -22.89 1.38
N ASP A 134 18.95 -23.27 0.48
CA ASP A 134 20.38 -23.30 0.79
C ASP A 134 20.95 -21.89 1.02
N THR A 135 20.46 -20.88 0.30
CA THR A 135 20.79 -19.47 0.52
C THR A 135 20.39 -19.01 1.93
N VAL A 136 19.21 -19.40 2.41
CA VAL A 136 18.75 -19.05 3.77
C VAL A 136 19.54 -19.77 4.84
N LEU A 137 19.87 -21.05 4.64
CA LEU A 137 20.71 -21.80 5.58
C LEU A 137 22.14 -21.26 5.63
N LEU A 138 22.69 -20.84 4.50
CA LEU A 138 23.99 -20.19 4.44
C LEU A 138 23.97 -18.86 5.21
N ALA A 139 22.96 -18.03 4.99
CA ALA A 139 22.77 -16.79 5.76
C ALA A 139 22.68 -17.05 7.27
N ASN A 140 21.94 -18.08 7.69
CA ASN A 140 21.83 -18.44 9.10
C ASN A 140 23.14 -18.95 9.69
N SER A 141 23.89 -19.79 8.97
CA SER A 141 25.17 -20.35 9.44
C SER A 141 26.30 -19.30 9.50
N THR A 142 26.29 -18.32 8.59
CA THR A 142 27.26 -17.22 8.55
C THR A 142 26.87 -16.05 9.44
N GLY A 143 25.60 -15.97 9.86
CA GLY A 143 25.04 -14.83 10.59
C GLY A 143 24.86 -13.58 9.73
N GLN A 144 25.02 -13.69 8.41
CA GLN A 144 24.91 -12.57 7.49
C GLN A 144 23.51 -12.51 6.88
N TRP A 145 22.80 -11.43 7.19
CA TRP A 145 21.44 -11.17 6.70
C TRP A 145 21.39 -9.81 6.03
N HIS A 146 21.76 -9.75 4.75
CA HIS A 146 21.61 -8.57 3.93
C HIS A 146 20.48 -8.78 2.92
N TRP A 147 19.45 -7.95 3.02
CA TRP A 147 18.25 -8.03 2.21
C TRP A 147 18.18 -6.84 1.27
N GLU A 148 18.03 -7.12 -0.02
CA GLU A 148 17.66 -6.11 -1.02
C GLU A 148 16.25 -6.45 -1.50
N VAL A 149 15.30 -5.57 -1.20
CA VAL A 149 13.88 -5.82 -1.44
C VAL A 149 13.34 -4.78 -2.41
N THR A 150 12.87 -5.24 -3.56
CA THR A 150 12.05 -4.44 -4.47
C THR A 150 10.59 -4.70 -4.13
N PHE A 151 10.02 -3.82 -3.31
CA PHE A 151 8.59 -3.83 -2.98
C PHE A 151 7.80 -3.19 -4.11
N ARG A 152 6.67 -3.79 -4.46
CA ARG A 152 5.72 -3.26 -5.43
C ARG A 152 4.32 -3.29 -4.89
N TYR A 153 3.52 -2.29 -5.23
CA TYR A 153 2.11 -2.26 -4.91
C TYR A 153 1.35 -1.51 -6.00
N TYR A 154 0.04 -1.73 -6.06
CA TYR A 154 -0.83 -0.88 -6.86
C TYR A 154 -2.03 -0.39 -6.07
N PHE A 155 -2.50 0.77 -6.49
CA PHE A 155 -3.80 1.29 -6.10
C PHE A 155 -4.66 1.55 -7.33
N THR A 156 -5.98 1.56 -7.13
CA THR A 156 -6.96 2.10 -8.07
C THR A 156 -7.58 3.36 -7.47
N THR A 157 -7.83 4.36 -8.31
CA THR A 157 -8.56 5.58 -7.92
C THR A 157 -9.94 5.55 -8.54
N PHE A 158 -10.97 5.93 -7.79
CA PHE A 158 -12.36 5.95 -8.26
C PHE A 158 -12.92 4.59 -8.71
N GLU A 159 -12.30 3.48 -8.27
CA GLU A 159 -12.71 2.11 -8.63
C GLU A 159 -12.72 1.81 -10.14
N GLU A 160 -11.98 2.60 -10.93
CA GLU A 160 -11.89 2.42 -12.37
C GLU A 160 -10.77 1.42 -12.71
N ALA A 161 -11.05 0.43 -13.56
CA ALA A 161 -10.07 -0.60 -13.95
C ALA A 161 -8.83 -0.01 -14.64
N ASP A 162 -9.01 1.08 -15.39
CA ASP A 162 -7.91 1.77 -16.10
C ASP A 162 -7.11 2.72 -15.21
N SER A 163 -7.49 2.87 -13.93
CA SER A 163 -6.79 3.73 -12.97
C SER A 163 -5.67 3.03 -12.19
N ILE A 164 -5.39 1.76 -12.50
CA ILE A 164 -4.35 0.98 -11.81
C ILE A 164 -3.00 1.68 -11.95
N THR A 165 -2.46 2.11 -10.83
CA THR A 165 -1.15 2.76 -10.76
C THR A 165 -0.20 1.92 -9.93
N TRP A 166 0.87 1.44 -10.56
CA TRP A 166 1.92 0.70 -9.89
C TRP A 166 2.98 1.62 -9.29
N ARG A 167 3.50 1.21 -8.14
CA ARG A 167 4.61 1.84 -7.43
C ARG A 167 5.64 0.78 -7.05
N PHE A 168 6.91 1.20 -7.07
CA PHE A 168 8.05 0.35 -6.76
C PHE A 168 8.94 1.10 -5.78
N ILE A 169 9.33 0.43 -4.69
CA ILE A 169 10.18 0.98 -3.63
C ILE A 169 11.29 -0.03 -3.37
N PHE A 170 12.50 0.49 -3.21
CA PHE A 170 13.70 -0.31 -2.97
C PHE A 170 14.12 -0.15 -1.51
N PHE A 171 14.28 -1.26 -0.82
CA PHE A 171 14.77 -1.31 0.55
C PHE A 171 16.08 -2.09 0.62
N ASN A 172 17.04 -1.54 1.34
CA ASN A 172 18.23 -2.27 1.78
C ASN A 172 18.14 -2.42 3.30
N TRP A 173 18.06 -3.66 3.76
CA TRP A 173 17.84 -3.97 5.18
C TRP A 173 18.86 -4.98 5.67
N THR A 174 19.33 -4.79 6.90
CA THR A 174 20.25 -5.72 7.55
C THR A 174 19.61 -6.32 8.79
N GLY A 175 19.72 -7.63 8.93
CA GLY A 175 19.22 -8.38 10.08
C GLY A 175 17.93 -9.14 9.80
N SER A 176 17.60 -10.06 10.71
CA SER A 176 16.38 -10.84 10.71
C SER A 176 15.99 -11.18 12.15
N THR A 177 14.70 -11.34 12.41
CA THR A 177 14.22 -11.99 13.62
C THR A 177 14.06 -13.48 13.33
N THR A 178 14.93 -14.32 13.89
CA THR A 178 14.81 -15.77 13.75
C THR A 178 13.86 -16.33 14.80
N ILE A 179 12.86 -17.10 14.37
CA ILE A 179 11.96 -17.85 15.25
C ILE A 179 12.26 -19.34 15.06
N LEU A 180 12.67 -20.00 16.14
CA LEU A 180 12.96 -21.44 16.16
C LEU A 180 11.67 -22.27 16.11
#